data_AF-A0AAV2H5U7-F1
#
_entry.id   AF-A0AAV2H5U7-F1
#
_cell.length_a   1.000
_cell.length_b   1.000
_cell.length_c   1.000
_cell.angle_alpha   90.00
_cell.angle_beta   90.00
_cell.angle_gamma   90.00
#
_symmetry.space_group_name_H-M   'P 1'
#
loop_
_entity.id
_entity.type
_entity.pdbx_description
1 polymer ?
#
loop_
_entity_poly.entity_id
_entity_poly.type
_entity_poly.pdbx_seq_one_letter_code
_entity_poly.pdbx_strand_id
1 'polypeptide(L)'
;MKFVMRPTSDTDWMGRKGKPDYDSTGELYNMYLLMEAFTSIWSNKTYNVTVSTKMFSGHSMRDDPILVDIVILRIASYMVVATTFFIGRNVYTIAKERQSGVLAVYKRMGMNLVVYWLSWYLWMLTMSTLLSMVFVGTLLYPILGNDPIFMLSDNWVVMFFFFTFSASLSAYCILGSVIHTEAKTCVAIACFFHVSLIYMLRALTSQSWSRPALGLLVNLNLYFGLLVFAAAERSGCGVQWKNIGY
;
A
#
# COMPACT_ATOMS: atom_id res chain seq x y z
N MET A 1 -39.92 6.23 17.09
CA MET A 1 -38.48 6.09 17.39
C MET A 1 -37.85 5.36 16.22
N LYS A 2 -36.82 5.91 15.56
CA LYS A 2 -36.21 5.31 14.36
C LYS A 2 -34.92 4.61 14.76
N PHE A 3 -34.97 3.28 14.89
CA PHE A 3 -33.79 2.47 15.10
C PHE A 3 -33.21 2.06 13.75
N VAL A 4 -31.95 2.43 13.51
CA VAL A 4 -31.20 2.01 12.32
C VAL A 4 -30.10 1.09 12.81
N MET A 5 -30.19 -0.20 12.49
CA MET A 5 -29.13 -1.16 12.79
C MET A 5 -28.14 -1.21 11.62
N ARG A 6 -26.84 -1.17 11.92
CA ARG A 6 -25.76 -1.40 10.94
C ARG A 6 -25.31 -2.86 11.03
N PRO A 7 -25.35 -3.64 9.94
CA PRO A 7 -24.49 -4.80 9.82
C PRO A 7 -23.07 -4.31 9.49
N THR A 8 -22.10 -4.65 10.33
CA THR A 8 -20.70 -4.22 10.21
C THR A 8 -19.74 -5.32 9.75
N SER A 9 -20.22 -6.51 9.37
CA SER A 9 -19.34 -7.64 8.99
C SER A 9 -19.82 -8.43 7.78
N ASP A 10 -18.87 -8.88 6.96
CA ASP A 10 -19.04 -9.86 5.86
C ASP A 10 -19.29 -11.29 6.35
N THR A 11 -19.42 -11.45 7.67
CA THR A 11 -19.78 -12.68 8.36
C THR A 11 -21.04 -12.44 9.16
N ASP A 12 -22.02 -13.32 8.99
CA ASP A 12 -23.20 -13.36 9.84
C ASP A 12 -22.81 -13.70 11.30
N TRP A 13 -23.67 -13.41 12.28
CA TRP A 13 -23.45 -13.78 13.69
C TRP A 13 -23.34 -15.30 13.89
N MET A 14 -23.80 -16.08 12.91
CA MET A 14 -23.61 -17.54 12.79
C MET A 14 -22.32 -17.97 12.08
N GLY A 15 -21.42 -17.04 11.73
CA GLY A 15 -20.15 -17.34 11.07
C GLY A 15 -20.28 -17.78 9.60
N ARG A 16 -21.46 -17.57 8.97
CA ARG A 16 -21.66 -17.86 7.54
C ARG A 16 -20.95 -16.78 6.71
N LYS A 17 -20.17 -17.22 5.72
CA LYS A 17 -19.54 -16.34 4.73
C LYS A 17 -20.56 -15.93 3.67
N GLY A 18 -20.77 -14.63 3.49
CA GLY A 18 -21.68 -14.07 2.49
C GLY A 18 -22.41 -12.85 3.02
N LYS A 19 -23.04 -12.08 2.13
CA LYS A 19 -23.95 -11.00 2.54
C LYS A 19 -25.08 -11.66 3.35
N PRO A 20 -25.25 -11.31 4.64
CA PRO A 20 -26.28 -11.96 5.44
C PRO A 20 -27.65 -11.54 4.92
N ASP A 21 -28.43 -12.53 4.50
CA ASP A 21 -29.77 -12.33 3.93
C ASP A 21 -30.83 -12.54 5.01
N TYR A 22 -30.97 -11.53 5.88
CA TYR A 22 -31.92 -11.55 7.00
C TYR A 22 -33.38 -11.45 6.57
N ASP A 23 -33.62 -10.98 5.33
CA ASP A 23 -34.96 -10.82 4.77
C ASP A 23 -35.50 -12.15 4.25
N SER A 24 -34.69 -12.93 3.49
CA SER A 24 -35.14 -14.24 2.97
C SER A 24 -35.16 -15.34 4.03
N THR A 25 -34.29 -15.25 5.04
CA THR A 25 -34.24 -16.20 6.16
C THR A 25 -35.34 -15.95 7.20
N GLY A 26 -36.04 -14.80 7.14
CA GLY A 26 -37.11 -14.45 8.07
C GLY A 26 -36.63 -14.11 9.49
N GLU A 27 -35.32 -14.04 9.72
CA GLU A 27 -34.73 -13.70 11.02
C GLU A 27 -35.14 -12.30 11.48
N LEU A 28 -35.20 -11.35 10.55
CA LEU A 28 -35.60 -9.98 10.83
C LEU A 28 -37.07 -9.89 11.25
N TYR A 29 -37.92 -10.73 10.65
CA TYR A 29 -39.33 -10.85 11.00
C TYR A 29 -39.51 -11.48 12.40
N ASN A 30 -38.74 -12.53 12.72
CA ASN A 30 -38.76 -13.13 14.06
C ASN A 30 -38.30 -12.15 15.14
N MET A 31 -37.26 -11.35 14.86
CA MET A 31 -36.80 -10.32 15.79
C MET A 31 -37.85 -9.23 15.99
N TYR A 32 -38.52 -8.80 14.91
CA TYR A 32 -39.63 -7.85 14.97
C TYR A 32 -40.76 -8.36 15.87
N LEU A 33 -41.24 -9.59 15.65
CA LEU A 33 -42.31 -10.19 16.46
C LEU A 33 -41.92 -10.34 17.94
N LEU A 34 -40.68 -10.75 18.20
CA LEU A 34 -40.16 -10.91 19.56
C LEU A 34 -40.10 -9.56 20.29
N MET A 35 -39.62 -8.50 19.62
CA MET A 35 -39.61 -7.15 20.18
C MET A 35 -41.03 -6.61 20.42
N GLU A 36 -41.97 -6.88 19.51
CA GLU A 36 -43.38 -6.51 19.69
C GLU A 36 -43.99 -7.21 20.92
N ALA A 37 -43.74 -8.52 21.07
CA ALA A 37 -44.18 -9.29 22.22
C ALA A 37 -43.60 -8.74 23.54
N PHE A 38 -42.29 -8.48 23.61
CA PHE A 38 -41.68 -7.90 24.81
C PHE A 38 -42.25 -6.51 25.13
N THR A 39 -42.43 -5.66 24.13
CA THR A 39 -42.94 -4.30 24.32
C THR A 39 -44.38 -4.29 24.81
N SER A 40 -45.22 -5.20 24.29
CA SER A 40 -46.61 -5.33 24.74
C SER A 40 -46.71 -5.81 26.20
N ILE A 41 -45.86 -6.75 26.61
CA ILE A 41 -45.80 -7.23 28.01
C ILE A 41 -45.34 -6.11 28.95
N TRP A 42 -44.30 -5.37 28.57
CA TRP A 42 -43.67 -4.39 29.46
C TRP A 42 -44.46 -3.08 29.57
N SER A 43 -45.04 -2.62 28.45
CA SER A 43 -45.77 -1.35 28.39
C SER A 43 -47.28 -1.50 28.60
N ASN A 44 -47.80 -2.73 28.64
CA ASN A 44 -49.23 -3.06 28.73
C ASN A 44 -50.11 -2.26 27.73
N LYS A 45 -49.56 -2.00 26.53
CA LYS A 45 -50.17 -1.24 25.44
C LYS A 45 -49.78 -1.87 24.11
N THR A 46 -50.73 -1.94 23.18
CA THR A 46 -50.47 -2.35 21.80
C THR A 46 -50.05 -1.12 20.98
N TYR A 47 -48.89 -1.19 20.35
CA TYR A 47 -48.40 -0.15 19.46
C TYR A 47 -48.38 -0.69 18.03
N ASN A 48 -49.19 -0.11 17.15
CA ASN A 48 -49.17 -0.45 15.73
C ASN A 48 -48.03 0.32 15.05
N VAL A 49 -46.82 -0.25 15.05
CA VAL A 49 -45.62 0.38 14.50
C VAL A 49 -45.19 -0.35 13.23
N THR A 50 -45.33 0.29 12.08
CA THR A 50 -44.80 -0.24 10.82
C THR A 50 -43.29 -0.01 10.74
N VAL A 51 -42.51 -1.08 10.79
CA VAL A 51 -41.06 -1.04 10.59
C VAL A 51 -40.75 -1.40 9.15
N SER A 52 -40.05 -0.51 8.44
CA SER A 52 -39.55 -0.76 7.09
C SER A 52 -38.04 -0.73 7.11
N THR A 53 -37.43 -1.82 6.65
CA THR A 53 -36.01 -1.86 6.34
C THR A 53 -35.81 -1.23 4.97
N LYS A 54 -34.78 -0.39 4.87
CA LYS A 54 -34.24 0.05 3.59
C LYS A 54 -32.76 -0.20 3.63
N MET A 55 -32.24 -0.88 2.61
CA MET A 55 -30.81 -0.91 2.39
C MET A 55 -30.34 0.53 2.21
N PHE A 56 -29.23 0.86 2.86
CA PHE A 56 -28.54 2.10 2.55
C PHE A 56 -28.10 2.04 1.09
N SER A 57 -28.26 3.13 0.33
CA SER A 57 -27.75 3.20 -1.03
C SER A 57 -26.23 3.06 -0.97
N GLY A 58 -25.71 1.86 -1.26
CA GLY A 58 -24.30 1.67 -1.49
C GLY A 58 -23.89 2.48 -2.71
N HIS A 59 -22.75 3.17 -2.62
CA HIS A 59 -22.12 3.69 -3.83
C HIS A 59 -21.69 2.48 -4.66
N SER A 60 -21.84 2.53 -5.98
CA SER A 60 -21.40 1.46 -6.87
C SER A 60 -19.88 1.32 -6.77
N MET A 61 -19.40 0.42 -5.91
CA MET A 61 -18.00 0.05 -5.90
C MET A 61 -17.73 -0.82 -7.13
N ARG A 62 -16.59 -0.60 -7.77
CA ARG A 62 -16.12 -1.47 -8.83
C ARG A 62 -15.72 -2.82 -8.19
N ASP A 63 -16.57 -3.83 -8.35
CA ASP A 63 -16.34 -5.19 -7.83
C ASP A 63 -15.39 -5.97 -8.77
N ASP A 64 -14.13 -5.53 -8.81
CA ASP A 64 -13.06 -6.26 -9.52
C ASP A 64 -12.25 -7.08 -8.51
N PRO A 65 -12.55 -8.39 -8.31
CA PRO A 65 -11.86 -9.24 -7.34
C PRO A 65 -10.36 -9.42 -7.66
N ILE A 66 -9.95 -9.13 -8.89
CA ILE A 66 -8.56 -9.14 -9.33
C ILE A 66 -7.80 -7.95 -8.73
N LEU A 67 -8.41 -6.77 -8.63
CA LEU A 67 -7.72 -5.52 -8.29
C LEU A 67 -7.30 -5.45 -6.80
N VAL A 68 -8.13 -5.99 -5.89
CA VAL A 68 -8.05 -5.64 -4.44
C VAL A 68 -7.08 -6.52 -3.65
N ASP A 69 -7.23 -7.84 -3.69
CA ASP A 69 -6.46 -8.73 -2.78
C ASP A 69 -5.25 -9.40 -3.44
N ILE A 70 -5.32 -9.65 -4.75
CA ILE A 70 -4.31 -10.44 -5.46
C ILE A 70 -3.29 -9.54 -6.17
N VAL A 71 -3.70 -8.40 -6.70
CA VAL A 71 -2.83 -7.54 -7.51
C VAL A 71 -1.91 -6.65 -6.66
N ILE A 72 -2.39 -5.97 -5.61
CA ILE A 72 -1.56 -5.03 -4.85
C ILE A 72 -0.40 -5.71 -4.12
N LEU A 73 -0.68 -6.80 -3.40
CA LEU A 73 0.34 -7.55 -2.66
C LEU A 73 1.36 -8.18 -3.62
N ARG A 74 0.90 -8.70 -4.77
CA ARG A 74 1.78 -9.33 -5.76
C ARG A 74 2.62 -8.31 -6.51
N ILE A 75 2.02 -7.22 -7.01
CA ILE A 75 2.75 -6.14 -7.68
C ILE A 75 3.81 -5.57 -6.73
N ALA A 76 3.44 -5.22 -5.50
CA ALA A 76 4.40 -4.71 -4.52
C ALA A 76 5.55 -5.73 -4.32
N SER A 77 5.26 -7.03 -4.18
CA SER A 77 6.30 -8.05 -4.03
C SER A 77 7.22 -8.16 -5.26
N TYR A 78 6.69 -8.10 -6.49
CA TYR A 78 7.48 -8.13 -7.71
C TYR A 78 8.36 -6.89 -7.85
N MET A 79 7.84 -5.71 -7.50
CA MET A 79 8.61 -4.46 -7.49
C MET A 79 9.74 -4.51 -6.47
N VAL A 80 9.50 -5.10 -5.29
CA VAL A 80 10.56 -5.25 -4.28
C VAL A 80 11.64 -6.23 -4.77
N VAL A 81 11.27 -7.33 -5.42
CA VAL A 81 12.25 -8.25 -6.03
C VAL A 81 13.07 -7.56 -7.12
N ALA A 82 12.41 -6.82 -8.03
CA ALA A 82 13.09 -6.07 -9.08
C ALA A 82 14.06 -5.01 -8.51
N THR A 83 13.62 -4.26 -7.50
CA THR A 83 14.46 -3.26 -6.82
C THR A 83 15.57 -3.89 -5.98
N THR A 84 15.45 -5.14 -5.55
CA THR A 84 16.53 -5.86 -4.86
C THR A 84 17.76 -6.00 -5.76
N PHE A 85 17.58 -6.34 -7.03
CA PHE A 85 18.70 -6.41 -7.99
C PHE A 85 19.35 -5.04 -8.19
N PHE A 86 18.53 -3.99 -8.27
CA PHE A 86 19.01 -2.62 -8.37
C PHE A 86 19.85 -2.22 -7.14
N ILE A 87 19.35 -2.49 -5.93
CA ILE A 87 20.07 -2.23 -4.68
C ILE A 87 21.37 -3.00 -4.65
N GLY A 88 21.33 -4.31 -4.94
CA GLY A 88 22.51 -5.17 -4.88
C GLY A 88 23.64 -4.67 -5.76
N ARG A 89 23.34 -4.26 -7.00
CA ARG A 89 24.33 -3.71 -7.94
C ARG A 89 24.91 -2.38 -7.44
N ASN A 90 24.06 -1.46 -7.02
CA ASN A 90 24.45 -0.10 -6.63
C ASN A 90 25.23 -0.08 -5.31
N VAL A 91 24.74 -0.80 -4.29
CA VAL A 91 25.41 -0.97 -2.99
C VAL A 91 26.77 -1.65 -3.16
N TYR A 92 26.84 -2.71 -3.98
CA TYR A 92 28.11 -3.39 -4.24
C TYR A 92 29.14 -2.44 -4.85
N THR A 93 28.72 -1.62 -5.82
CA THR A 93 29.62 -0.71 -6.54
C THR A 93 30.22 0.33 -5.60
N ILE A 94 29.38 1.03 -4.81
CA ILE A 94 29.88 2.00 -3.82
C ILE A 94 30.76 1.29 -2.77
N ALA A 95 30.29 0.19 -2.20
CA ALA A 95 31.02 -0.48 -1.13
C ALA A 95 32.37 -1.02 -1.63
N LYS A 96 32.46 -1.49 -2.88
CA LYS A 96 33.71 -1.91 -3.51
C LYS A 96 34.68 -0.75 -3.72
N GLU A 97 34.20 0.42 -4.14
CA GLU A 97 35.04 1.62 -4.25
C GLU A 97 35.56 2.11 -2.89
N ARG A 98 34.73 2.01 -1.86
CA ARG A 98 35.13 2.31 -0.48
C ARG A 98 36.19 1.32 0.00
N GLN A 99 35.97 0.03 -0.26
CA GLN A 99 36.88 -1.06 0.14
C GLN A 99 38.23 -0.98 -0.58
N SER A 100 38.26 -0.60 -1.87
CA SER A 100 39.50 -0.45 -2.64
C SER A 100 40.31 0.80 -2.28
N GLY A 101 39.79 1.67 -1.40
CA GLY A 101 40.46 2.89 -0.98
C GLY A 101 40.42 4.02 -2.00
N VAL A 102 39.63 3.89 -3.07
CA VAL A 102 39.44 4.95 -4.08
C VAL A 102 38.90 6.23 -3.44
N LEU A 103 38.03 6.10 -2.44
CA LEU A 103 37.54 7.25 -1.66
C LEU A 103 38.67 7.99 -0.92
N ALA A 104 39.65 7.26 -0.40
CA ALA A 104 40.81 7.87 0.28
C ALA A 104 41.77 8.54 -0.73
N VAL A 105 41.84 8.04 -1.96
CA VAL A 105 42.55 8.70 -3.06
C VAL A 105 41.87 10.03 -3.41
N TYR A 106 40.55 10.05 -3.59
CA TYR A 106 39.82 11.30 -3.85
C TYR A 106 39.98 12.34 -2.73
N LYS A 107 39.97 11.90 -1.47
CA LYS A 107 40.23 12.78 -0.34
C LYS A 107 41.64 13.39 -0.39
N ARG A 108 42.65 12.61 -0.78
CA ARG A 108 44.04 13.10 -0.97
C ARG A 108 44.17 14.06 -2.15
N MET A 109 43.33 13.93 -3.17
CA MET A 109 43.25 14.86 -4.31
C MET A 109 42.53 16.18 -3.95
N GLY A 110 42.10 16.37 -2.71
CA GLY A 110 41.44 17.59 -2.25
C GLY A 110 39.94 17.64 -2.55
N MET A 111 39.33 16.51 -2.96
CA MET A 111 37.90 16.47 -3.25
C MET A 111 37.06 16.46 -1.95
N ASN A 112 36.01 17.28 -1.92
CA ASN A 112 35.09 17.30 -0.79
C ASN A 112 34.24 16.02 -0.75
N LEU A 113 34.15 15.39 0.43
CA LEU A 113 33.36 14.19 0.67
C LEU A 113 31.86 14.40 0.37
N VAL A 114 31.34 15.60 0.60
CA VAL A 114 29.93 15.94 0.31
C VAL A 114 29.64 15.80 -1.18
N VAL A 115 30.57 16.24 -2.03
CA VAL A 115 30.43 16.16 -3.50
C VAL A 115 30.44 14.71 -3.97
N TYR A 116 31.26 13.86 -3.36
CA TYR A 116 31.26 12.42 -3.64
C TYR A 116 29.89 11.78 -3.38
N TRP A 117 29.33 11.99 -2.19
CA TRP A 117 28.02 11.43 -1.84
C TRP A 117 26.88 12.02 -2.66
N LEU A 118 26.92 13.33 -2.94
CA LEU A 118 25.93 13.98 -3.78
C LEU A 118 25.99 13.45 -5.22
N SER A 119 27.18 13.24 -5.78
CA SER A 119 27.36 12.66 -7.11
C SER A 119 26.75 11.26 -7.20
N TRP A 120 27.03 10.40 -6.22
CA TRP A 120 26.44 9.07 -6.15
C TRP A 120 24.93 9.11 -5.97
N TYR A 121 24.43 10.01 -5.12
CA TYR A 121 23.00 10.20 -4.93
C TYR A 121 22.29 10.60 -6.23
N LEU A 122 22.82 11.59 -6.97
CA LEU A 122 22.25 12.06 -8.23
C LEU A 122 22.29 10.99 -9.33
N TRP A 123 23.39 10.24 -9.41
CA TRP A 123 23.50 9.11 -10.33
C TRP A 123 22.46 8.02 -10.02
N MET A 124 22.34 7.64 -8.74
CA MET A 124 21.35 6.65 -8.30
C MET A 124 19.92 7.14 -8.46
N LEU A 125 19.65 8.43 -8.23
CA LEU A 125 18.35 9.04 -8.46
C LEU A 125 17.97 8.95 -9.94
N THR A 126 18.90 9.24 -10.84
CA THR A 126 18.68 9.12 -12.29
C THR A 126 18.40 7.67 -12.69
N MET A 127 19.19 6.71 -12.21
CA MET A 127 19.01 5.30 -12.53
C MET A 127 17.72 4.71 -11.92
N SER A 128 17.38 5.11 -10.70
CA SER A 128 16.16 4.66 -10.02
C SER A 128 14.89 5.31 -10.58
N THR A 129 14.97 6.54 -11.11
CA THR A 129 13.84 7.17 -11.79
C THR A 129 13.55 6.51 -13.14
N LEU A 130 14.59 6.13 -13.89
CA LEU A 130 14.43 5.31 -15.10
C LEU A 130 13.75 3.97 -14.79
N LEU A 131 14.17 3.28 -13.72
CA LEU A 131 13.52 2.03 -13.29
C LEU A 131 12.03 2.27 -12.91
N SER A 132 11.76 3.33 -12.16
CA SER A 132 10.40 3.73 -11.80
C SER A 132 9.53 4.08 -13.00
N MET A 133 10.08 4.70 -14.05
CA MET A 133 9.33 4.97 -15.29
C MET A 133 8.90 3.68 -15.98
N VAL A 134 9.71 2.62 -15.94
CA VAL A 134 9.31 1.30 -16.45
C VAL A 134 8.13 0.75 -15.66
N PHE A 135 8.15 0.87 -14.32
CA PHE A 135 7.03 0.44 -13.49
C PHE A 135 5.76 1.25 -13.77
N VAL A 136 5.86 2.58 -13.84
CA VAL A 136 4.75 3.47 -14.20
C VAL A 136 4.17 3.06 -15.56
N GLY A 137 5.04 2.80 -16.54
CA GLY A 137 4.65 2.32 -17.87
C GLY A 137 3.83 1.03 -17.81
N THR A 138 4.28 0.06 -17.01
CA THR A 138 3.56 -1.23 -16.84
C THR A 138 2.21 -1.11 -16.11
N LEU A 139 2.02 -0.05 -15.34
CA LEU A 139 0.81 0.17 -14.53
C LEU A 139 -0.23 1.03 -15.26
N LEU A 140 0.23 2.04 -16.01
CA LEU A 140 -0.62 2.99 -16.73
C LEU A 140 -0.97 2.54 -18.15
N TYR A 141 -0.15 1.68 -18.76
CA TYR A 141 -0.40 1.20 -20.12
C TYR A 141 -0.60 -0.32 -20.11
N PRO A 142 -1.65 -0.82 -20.78
CA PRO A 142 -1.87 -2.25 -20.89
C PRO A 142 -0.79 -2.87 -21.78
N ILE A 143 0.14 -3.59 -21.17
CA ILE A 143 1.16 -4.37 -21.90
C ILE A 143 0.58 -5.72 -22.36
N LEU A 144 -0.28 -6.32 -21.54
CA LEU A 144 -1.00 -7.57 -21.81
C LEU A 144 -2.43 -7.45 -21.28
N GLY A 145 -3.36 -6.97 -22.12
CA GLY A 145 -4.77 -6.80 -21.76
C GLY A 145 -5.43 -5.63 -22.52
N ASN A 146 -6.74 -5.45 -22.35
CA ASN A 146 -7.45 -4.29 -22.92
C ASN A 146 -7.40 -3.05 -22.00
N ASP A 147 -7.29 -3.24 -20.68
CA ASP A 147 -7.44 -2.15 -19.71
C ASP A 147 -6.18 -1.97 -18.84
N PRO A 148 -5.78 -0.72 -18.54
CA PRO A 148 -4.68 -0.42 -17.63
C PRO A 148 -5.06 -0.75 -16.17
N ILE A 149 -4.04 -0.99 -15.33
CA ILE A 149 -4.23 -1.32 -13.91
C ILE A 149 -4.76 -0.10 -13.13
N PHE A 150 -4.24 1.09 -13.45
CA PHE A 150 -4.75 2.37 -12.95
C PHE A 150 -5.41 3.12 -14.09
N MET A 151 -6.74 3.12 -14.12
CA MET A 151 -7.51 3.71 -15.22
C MET A 151 -8.04 5.11 -14.88
N LEU A 152 -8.37 5.36 -13.61
CA LEU A 152 -9.04 6.58 -13.16
C LEU A 152 -8.08 7.59 -12.51
N SER A 153 -6.92 7.11 -12.07
CA SER A 153 -5.89 7.93 -11.42
C SER A 153 -5.15 8.82 -12.41
N ASP A 154 -4.80 10.03 -11.98
CA ASP A 154 -4.04 10.97 -12.78
C ASP A 154 -2.59 10.49 -12.97
N ASN A 155 -2.17 10.36 -14.23
CA ASN A 155 -0.82 9.93 -14.62
C ASN A 155 0.29 10.74 -13.93
N TRP A 156 0.09 12.05 -13.72
CA TRP A 156 1.09 12.90 -13.07
C TRP A 156 1.23 12.60 -11.58
N VAL A 157 0.13 12.24 -10.90
CA VAL A 157 0.15 11.85 -9.49
C VAL A 157 0.90 10.53 -9.34
N VAL A 158 0.62 9.56 -10.21
CA VAL A 158 1.31 8.26 -10.21
C VAL A 158 2.81 8.46 -10.46
N MET A 159 3.18 9.27 -11.45
CA MET A 159 4.58 9.56 -11.74
C MET A 159 5.29 10.26 -10.56
N PHE A 160 4.63 11.22 -9.92
CA PHE A 160 5.17 11.91 -8.75
C PHE A 160 5.39 10.95 -7.57
N PHE A 161 4.42 10.07 -7.31
CA PHE A 161 4.55 9.03 -6.29
C PHE A 161 5.79 8.15 -6.54
N PHE A 162 5.96 7.65 -7.76
CA PHE A 162 7.12 6.83 -8.11
C PHE A 162 8.45 7.59 -8.11
N PHE A 163 8.44 8.88 -8.40
CA PHE A 163 9.62 9.75 -8.25
C PHE A 163 10.05 9.88 -6.79
N THR A 164 9.11 10.09 -5.86
CA THR A 164 9.43 10.13 -4.42
C THR A 164 9.95 8.79 -3.90
N PHE A 165 9.40 7.68 -4.42
CA PHE A 165 9.90 6.34 -4.13
C PHE A 165 11.35 6.17 -4.61
N SER A 166 11.69 6.60 -5.84
CA SER A 166 13.07 6.57 -6.36
C SER A 166 14.05 7.37 -5.50
N ALA A 167 13.63 8.55 -5.00
CA ALA A 167 14.46 9.37 -4.13
C ALA A 167 14.75 8.67 -2.79
N SER A 168 13.74 8.01 -2.21
CA SER A 168 13.88 7.23 -0.98
C SER A 168 14.73 5.97 -1.19
N LEU A 169 14.54 5.26 -2.30
CA LEU A 169 15.34 4.09 -2.68
C LEU A 169 16.83 4.43 -2.87
N SER A 170 17.12 5.59 -3.45
CA SER A 170 18.49 6.08 -3.63
C SER A 170 19.17 6.36 -2.29
N ALA A 171 18.45 6.97 -1.34
CA ALA A 171 18.95 7.18 0.02
C ALA A 171 19.19 5.85 0.76
N TYR A 172 18.30 4.87 0.57
CA TYR A 172 18.46 3.51 1.12
C TYR A 172 19.74 2.82 0.62
N CYS A 173 20.05 2.94 -0.69
CA CYS A 173 21.27 2.38 -1.26
C CYS A 173 22.54 2.98 -0.63
N ILE A 174 22.55 4.30 -0.40
CA ILE A 174 23.68 4.97 0.25
C ILE A 174 23.82 4.48 1.69
N LEU A 175 22.74 4.42 2.46
CA LEU A 175 22.76 3.88 3.82
C LEU A 175 23.30 2.45 3.84
N GLY A 176 22.79 1.57 2.97
CA GLY A 176 23.23 0.18 2.86
C GLY A 176 24.71 0.03 2.52
N SER A 177 25.27 0.96 1.74
CA SER A 177 26.69 0.94 1.37
C SER A 177 27.64 1.31 2.52
N VAL A 178 27.14 1.94 3.58
CA VAL A 178 27.96 2.47 4.70
C VAL A 178 28.01 1.51 5.91
N ILE A 179 27.08 0.57 6.00
CA ILE A 179 26.89 -0.31 7.18
C ILE A 179 28.13 -1.12 7.53
N HIS A 180 28.84 -1.63 6.52
CA HIS A 180 30.00 -2.51 6.73
C HIS A 180 31.19 -2.08 5.85
N THR A 181 32.36 -2.64 6.13
CA THR A 181 33.60 -2.37 5.39
C THR A 181 33.75 -3.26 4.16
N GLU A 182 33.40 -4.54 4.28
CA GLU A 182 33.39 -5.48 3.17
C GLU A 182 32.17 -5.29 2.24
N ALA A 183 32.41 -5.26 0.93
CA ALA A 183 31.35 -5.00 -0.05
C ALA A 183 30.30 -6.11 -0.13
N LYS A 184 30.71 -7.38 -0.01
CA LYS A 184 29.80 -8.53 -0.11
C LYS A 184 28.81 -8.58 1.06
N THR A 185 29.27 -8.30 2.28
CA THR A 185 28.43 -8.29 3.47
C THR A 185 27.48 -7.09 3.48
N CYS A 186 27.92 -5.91 3.01
CA CYS A 186 27.03 -4.75 2.83
C CYS A 186 25.83 -5.09 1.96
N VAL A 187 26.08 -5.73 0.81
CA VAL A 187 25.03 -6.14 -0.12
C VAL A 187 24.10 -7.17 0.51
N ALA A 188 24.66 -8.20 1.17
CA ALA A 188 23.87 -9.23 1.84
C ALA A 188 22.94 -8.62 2.89
N ILE A 189 23.46 -7.72 3.74
CA ILE A 189 22.69 -7.04 4.79
C ILE A 189 21.62 -6.13 4.16
N ALA A 190 21.99 -5.27 3.21
CA ALA A 190 21.06 -4.33 2.58
C ALA A 190 19.93 -5.06 1.82
N CYS A 191 20.24 -6.11 1.07
CA CYS A 191 19.23 -6.92 0.38
C CYS A 191 18.38 -7.73 1.36
N PHE A 192 18.98 -8.29 2.41
CA PHE A 192 18.25 -9.05 3.42
C PHE A 192 17.24 -8.18 4.17
N PHE A 193 17.64 -6.98 4.60
CA PHE A 193 16.71 -6.02 5.20
C PHE A 193 15.61 -5.61 4.21
N HIS A 194 15.97 -5.30 2.96
CA HIS A 194 15.00 -4.90 1.94
C HIS A 194 13.91 -5.96 1.71
N VAL A 195 14.31 -7.23 1.55
CA VAL A 195 13.38 -8.34 1.31
C VAL A 195 12.60 -8.72 2.58
N SER A 196 13.26 -8.76 3.73
CA SER A 196 12.61 -9.10 5.02
C SER A 196 11.47 -8.15 5.36
N LEU A 197 11.60 -6.88 4.95
CA LEU A 197 10.56 -5.88 5.15
C LEU A 197 9.25 -6.20 4.42
N ILE A 198 9.25 -6.98 3.33
CA ILE A 198 8.03 -7.43 2.66
C ILE A 198 7.17 -8.28 3.60
N TYR A 199 7.80 -9.20 4.33
CA TYR A 199 7.10 -10.10 5.23
C TYR A 199 6.55 -9.35 6.46
N MET A 200 7.25 -8.30 6.89
CA MET A 200 6.80 -7.38 7.94
C MET A 200 5.57 -6.53 7.52
N LEU A 201 5.34 -6.29 6.22
CA LEU A 201 4.17 -5.55 5.71
C LEU A 201 2.85 -6.13 6.22
N ARG A 202 2.80 -7.46 6.36
CA ARG A 202 1.57 -8.17 6.73
C ARG A 202 1.24 -8.06 8.22
N ALA A 203 2.26 -7.90 9.07
CA ALA A 203 2.11 -7.87 10.52
C ALA A 203 1.86 -6.46 11.08
N LEU A 204 2.40 -5.42 10.42
CA LEU A 204 2.45 -4.05 10.97
C LEU A 204 1.25 -3.16 10.58
N THR A 205 0.38 -3.64 9.69
CA THR A 205 -0.80 -2.92 9.18
C THR A 205 -1.93 -2.76 10.20
N SER A 206 -1.89 -3.51 11.32
CA SER A 206 -2.95 -3.53 12.33
C SER A 206 -2.92 -2.36 13.32
N GLN A 207 -1.81 -1.61 13.41
CA GLN A 207 -1.65 -0.59 14.47
C GLN A 207 -1.48 0.85 13.95
N SER A 208 -2.19 1.77 14.60
CA SER A 208 -2.30 3.19 14.17
C SER A 208 -1.04 4.01 14.47
N TRP A 209 -0.34 3.73 15.58
CA TRP A 209 0.82 4.49 16.05
C TRP A 209 2.12 4.19 15.28
N SER A 210 2.21 3.04 14.62
CA SER A 210 3.41 2.62 13.88
C SER A 210 3.52 3.31 12.52
N ARG A 211 2.42 3.82 11.96
CA ARG A 211 2.33 4.39 10.60
C ARG A 211 3.39 5.46 10.27
N PRO A 212 3.66 6.48 11.11
CA PRO A 212 4.70 7.48 10.81
C PRO A 212 6.13 6.91 10.93
N ALA A 213 6.39 6.00 11.87
CA ALA A 213 7.71 5.36 12.01
C ALA A 213 8.02 4.39 10.86
N LEU A 214 6.98 3.73 10.33
CA LEU A 214 7.06 2.88 9.13
C LEU A 214 7.28 3.69 7.85
N GLY A 215 7.02 5.01 7.90
CA GLY A 215 7.32 5.97 6.84
C GLY A 215 8.80 6.11 6.50
N LEU A 216 9.70 5.62 7.36
CA LEU A 216 11.15 5.59 7.09
C LEU A 216 11.55 4.42 6.19
N LEU A 217 10.68 3.42 6.02
CA LEU A 217 10.98 2.19 5.32
C LEU A 217 10.39 2.25 3.89
N VAL A 218 11.29 2.31 2.89
CA VAL A 218 10.98 2.42 1.46
C VAL A 218 9.87 1.47 0.99
N ASN A 219 9.92 0.19 1.40
CA ASN A 219 8.97 -0.83 0.94
C ASN A 219 7.57 -0.68 1.56
N LEU A 220 7.49 -0.18 2.80
CA LEU A 220 6.22 0.08 3.47
C LEU A 220 5.50 1.25 2.80
N ASN A 221 6.23 2.32 2.48
CA ASN A 221 5.67 3.45 1.75
C ASN A 221 5.14 3.05 0.37
N LEU A 222 5.89 2.22 -0.36
CA LEU A 222 5.43 1.70 -1.64
C LEU A 222 4.11 0.93 -1.48
N TYR A 223 4.07 0.00 -0.52
CA TYR A 223 2.89 -0.82 -0.27
C TYR A 223 1.66 0.00 0.14
N PHE A 224 1.81 0.90 1.12
CA PHE A 224 0.70 1.76 1.56
C PHE A 224 0.23 2.71 0.46
N GLY A 225 1.16 3.27 -0.33
CA GLY A 225 0.81 4.08 -1.47
C GLY A 225 -0.04 3.31 -2.47
N LEU A 226 0.41 2.12 -2.88
CA LEU A 226 -0.34 1.26 -3.81
C LEU A 226 -1.71 0.85 -3.24
N LEU A 227 -1.82 0.63 -1.93
CA LEU A 227 -3.10 0.36 -1.26
C LEU A 227 -4.06 1.54 -1.38
N VAL A 228 -3.58 2.77 -1.17
CA VAL A 228 -4.38 4.00 -1.33
C VAL A 228 -4.83 4.17 -2.78
N PHE A 229 -3.93 3.97 -3.76
CA PHE A 229 -4.30 4.03 -5.18
C PHE A 229 -5.39 3.01 -5.52
N ALA A 230 -5.24 1.77 -5.08
CA ALA A 230 -6.24 0.74 -5.37
C ALA A 230 -7.58 1.00 -4.66
N ALA A 231 -7.57 1.52 -3.43
CA ALA A 231 -8.79 1.91 -2.73
C ALA A 231 -9.53 3.05 -3.44
N ALA A 232 -8.79 4.03 -3.97
CA ALA A 232 -9.35 5.15 -4.73
C ALA A 232 -9.90 4.72 -6.11
N GLU A 233 -9.21 3.81 -6.80
CA GLU A 233 -9.71 3.19 -8.03
C GLU A 233 -10.97 2.36 -7.79
N ARG A 234 -11.00 1.57 -6.70
CA ARG A 234 -12.19 0.79 -6.31
C ARG A 234 -13.41 1.67 -6.05
N SER A 235 -13.17 2.85 -5.48
CA SER A 235 -14.21 3.84 -5.18
C SER A 235 -14.75 4.54 -6.44
N GLY A 236 -14.13 4.32 -7.61
CA GLY A 236 -14.55 4.90 -8.89
C GLY A 236 -14.10 6.35 -9.12
N CYS A 237 -13.34 6.94 -8.19
CA CYS A 237 -12.84 8.31 -8.30
C CYS A 237 -11.39 8.38 -8.82
N GLY A 238 -10.59 7.34 -8.58
CA GLY A 238 -9.14 7.38 -8.79
C GLY A 238 -8.42 8.38 -7.88
N VAL A 239 -7.10 8.37 -7.89
CA VAL A 239 -6.32 9.39 -7.17
C VAL A 239 -6.08 10.58 -8.10
N GLN A 240 -6.57 11.74 -7.70
CA GLN A 240 -6.41 13.00 -8.43
C GLN A 240 -5.87 14.07 -7.50
N TRP A 241 -5.16 15.08 -8.04
CA TRP A 241 -4.65 16.22 -7.25
C TRP A 241 -5.72 16.91 -6.39
N LYS A 242 -6.97 16.93 -6.88
CA LYS A 242 -8.11 17.54 -6.17
C LYS A 242 -8.61 16.70 -4.98
N ASN A 243 -8.24 15.43 -4.89
CA ASN A 243 -8.77 14.45 -3.94
C ASN A 243 -7.72 13.91 -2.95
N ILE A 244 -6.50 14.47 -2.93
CA ILE A 244 -5.38 13.98 -2.08
C ILE A 244 -5.54 14.37 -0.59
N GLY A 245 -6.47 15.28 -0.26
CA GLY A 245 -6.66 15.79 1.10
C GLY A 245 -7.96 15.35 1.79
N TYR A 246 -8.76 14.47 1.17
CA TYR A 246 -10.02 13.97 1.73
C TYR A 246 -9.85 12.63 2.46
#